data_AF-A0A1B0D1Q2-F1
#
_entry.id   AF-A0A1B0D1Q2-F1
#
_cell.length_a   1.000
_cell.length_b   1.000
_cell.length_c   1.000
_cell.angle_alpha   90.00
_cell.angle_beta   90.00
_cell.angle_gamma   90.00
#
_symmetry.space_group_name_H-M   'P 1'
#
loop_
_entity.id
_entity.type
_entity.pdbx_description
1 polymer ?
#
loop_
_entity_poly.entity_id
_entity_poly.type
_entity_poly.pdbx_seq_one_letter_code
_entity_poly.pdbx_strand_id
1 'polypeptide(L)'
;EKKDFSKFRYGVFNFGSQGVKFFTEGLTHFIKEALKWPELKVHCDKIRGLEARFMDARSYLYKTDSDYNVLNHGDFHMRNFMCKIVDNSIKHIIMHDFQTNVWCSPALDLIYTFYLIADSETNQNCRARMLSFYHKTFVTTLK
;
A
#
# COMPACT_ATOMS: atom_id res chain seq x y z
N GLU A 1 -14.07 -3.18 24.81
CA GLU A 1 -14.88 -2.21 24.04
C GLU A 1 -14.66 -2.45 22.55
N LYS A 2 -15.70 -2.65 21.73
CA LYS A 2 -15.52 -2.77 20.26
C LYS A 2 -15.26 -1.36 19.70
N LYS A 3 -14.05 -1.12 19.21
CA LYS A 3 -13.70 0.15 18.57
C LYS A 3 -14.46 0.30 17.26
N ASP A 4 -15.11 1.45 17.04
CA ASP A 4 -15.77 1.77 15.77
C ASP A 4 -14.76 2.37 14.78
N PHE A 5 -14.57 1.68 13.65
CA PHE A 5 -13.71 2.11 12.54
C PHE A 5 -14.49 2.52 11.29
N SER A 6 -15.80 2.73 11.40
CA SER A 6 -16.69 3.13 10.29
C SER A 6 -16.17 4.35 9.52
N LYS A 7 -15.64 5.36 10.22
CA LYS A 7 -15.07 6.59 9.62
C LYS A 7 -13.82 6.36 8.75
N PHE A 8 -13.13 5.22 8.91
CA PHE A 8 -11.94 4.88 8.13
C PHE A 8 -12.25 3.96 6.94
N ARG A 9 -13.53 3.75 6.62
CA ARG A 9 -13.96 2.98 5.44
C ARG A 9 -13.90 3.79 4.14
N TYR A 10 -13.60 5.09 4.22
CA TYR A 10 -13.58 6.03 3.09
C TYR A 10 -12.17 6.59 2.86
N GLY A 11 -11.23 5.73 2.48
CA GLY A 11 -9.89 6.13 2.05
C GLY A 11 -9.83 6.55 0.57
N VAL A 12 -8.63 6.96 0.14
CA VAL A 12 -8.35 7.54 -1.20
C VAL A 12 -8.80 6.64 -2.37
N PHE A 13 -8.82 5.33 -2.17
CA PHE A 13 -9.14 4.35 -3.21
C PHE A 13 -10.39 3.51 -2.91
N ASN A 14 -11.19 3.89 -1.92
CA ASN A 14 -12.47 3.22 -1.68
C ASN A 14 -13.48 3.57 -2.78
N PHE A 15 -14.53 2.75 -2.90
CA PHE A 15 -15.56 2.90 -3.93
C PHE A 15 -16.20 4.30 -3.87
N GLY A 16 -16.32 4.96 -5.04
CA GLY A 16 -16.92 6.29 -5.16
C GLY A 16 -16.05 7.46 -4.70
N SER A 17 -14.80 7.22 -4.28
CA SER A 17 -13.89 8.30 -3.90
C SER A 17 -13.36 9.08 -5.11
N GLN A 18 -13.15 10.38 -4.93
CA GLN A 18 -12.53 11.26 -5.93
C GLN A 18 -11.11 10.82 -6.29
N GLY A 19 -10.41 10.15 -5.37
CA GLY A 19 -9.07 9.61 -5.60
C GLY A 19 -9.07 8.52 -6.69
N VAL A 20 -10.01 7.57 -6.66
CA VAL A 20 -10.11 6.55 -7.73
C VAL A 20 -10.25 7.22 -9.10
N LYS A 21 -11.15 8.20 -9.21
CA LYS A 21 -11.38 8.94 -10.46
C LYS A 21 -10.10 9.62 -10.96
N PHE A 22 -9.41 10.33 -10.07
CA PHE A 22 -8.14 11.00 -10.39
C PHE A 22 -7.09 10.02 -10.95
N PHE A 23 -6.89 8.88 -10.29
CA PHE A 23 -5.91 7.89 -10.72
C PHE A 23 -6.32 7.16 -12.00
N THR A 24 -7.60 6.81 -12.17
CA THR A 24 -8.08 6.18 -13.40
C THR A 24 -7.92 7.12 -14.60
N GLU A 25 -8.31 8.39 -14.47
CA GLU A 25 -8.18 9.37 -15.56
C GLU A 25 -6.70 9.60 -15.92
N GLY A 26 -5.85 9.77 -14.92
CA GLY A 26 -4.39 9.89 -15.12
C GLY A 26 -3.79 8.66 -15.81
N LEU A 27 -4.24 7.46 -15.43
CA LEU A 27 -3.78 6.21 -16.02
C LEU A 27 -4.26 6.06 -17.47
N THR A 28 -5.51 6.40 -17.77
CA THR A 28 -6.04 6.40 -19.14
C THR A 28 -5.24 7.35 -20.04
N HIS A 29 -4.92 8.56 -19.55
CA HIS A 29 -4.07 9.49 -20.29
C HIS A 29 -2.64 8.97 -20.49
N PHE A 30 -2.04 8.40 -19.45
CA PHE A 30 -0.72 7.77 -19.54
C PHE A 30 -0.71 6.65 -20.58
N ILE A 31 -1.69 5.73 -20.56
CA ILE A 31 -1.79 4.64 -21.52
C ILE A 31 -1.85 5.18 -22.96
N LYS A 32 -2.67 6.20 -23.20
CA LYS A 32 -2.83 6.82 -24.52
C LYS A 32 -1.51 7.38 -25.06
N GLU A 33 -0.72 8.04 -24.23
CA GLU A 33 0.56 8.63 -24.64
C GLU A 33 1.67 7.59 -24.72
N ALA A 34 1.77 6.68 -23.74
CA ALA A 34 2.78 5.63 -23.68
C ALA A 34 2.75 4.69 -24.90
N LEU A 35 1.56 4.40 -25.44
CA LEU A 35 1.41 3.57 -26.64
C LEU A 35 1.92 4.23 -27.93
N LYS A 36 2.19 5.54 -27.92
CA LYS A 36 2.79 6.25 -29.07
C LYS A 36 4.32 6.17 -29.06
N TRP A 37 4.94 5.85 -27.92
CA TRP A 37 6.39 5.85 -27.77
C TRP A 37 7.00 4.56 -28.33
N PRO A 38 7.87 4.64 -29.36
CA PRO A 38 8.48 3.47 -29.98
C PRO A 38 9.23 2.56 -28.99
N GLU A 39 9.84 3.15 -27.97
CA GLU A 39 10.63 2.48 -26.92
C GLU A 39 9.77 1.55 -26.06
N LEU A 40 8.47 1.84 -25.92
CA LEU A 40 7.53 1.06 -25.11
C LEU A 40 6.78 0.00 -25.91
N LYS A 41 7.08 -0.17 -27.20
CA LYS A 41 6.38 -1.10 -28.09
C LYS A 41 6.41 -2.55 -27.57
N VAL A 42 7.51 -2.95 -26.93
CA VAL A 42 7.68 -4.28 -26.31
C VAL A 42 6.79 -4.51 -25.08
N HIS A 43 6.13 -3.46 -24.58
CA HIS A 43 5.29 -3.50 -23.38
C HIS A 43 3.83 -3.10 -23.66
N CYS A 44 3.43 -2.90 -24.91
CA CYS A 44 2.09 -2.45 -25.29
C CYS A 44 0.95 -3.24 -24.63
N ASP A 45 1.05 -4.57 -24.56
CA ASP A 45 -0.01 -5.40 -23.97
C ASP A 45 -0.08 -5.22 -22.44
N LYS A 46 1.07 -5.07 -21.78
CA LYS A 46 1.11 -4.75 -20.34
C LYS A 46 0.53 -3.36 -20.08
N ILE A 47 0.86 -2.38 -20.92
CA ILE A 47 0.38 -0.99 -20.81
C ILE A 47 -1.14 -0.93 -20.98
N ARG A 48 -1.69 -1.58 -22.01
CA ARG A 48 -3.15 -1.65 -22.21
C ARG A 48 -3.90 -2.28 -21.03
N GLY A 49 -3.28 -3.26 -20.38
CA GLY A 49 -3.86 -3.93 -19.21
C GLY A 49 -3.72 -3.20 -17.88
N LEU A 50 -3.04 -2.05 -17.82
CA LEU A 50 -2.76 -1.37 -16.55
C LEU A 50 -4.03 -0.94 -15.81
N GLU A 51 -5.01 -0.39 -16.53
CA GLU A 51 -6.24 0.11 -15.91
C GLU A 51 -7.04 -1.03 -15.26
N ALA A 52 -7.24 -2.13 -15.98
CA ALA A 52 -7.88 -3.32 -15.43
C ALA A 52 -7.14 -3.86 -14.20
N ARG A 53 -5.81 -3.98 -14.28
CA ARG A 53 -4.98 -4.45 -13.14
C ARG A 53 -5.07 -3.53 -11.93
N PHE A 54 -5.09 -2.22 -12.15
CA PHE A 54 -5.29 -1.24 -11.08
C PHE A 54 -6.65 -1.44 -10.39
N MET A 55 -7.72 -1.61 -11.17
CA MET A 55 -9.06 -1.83 -10.65
C MET A 55 -9.18 -3.15 -9.86
N ASP A 56 -8.55 -4.22 -10.34
CA ASP A 56 -8.51 -5.52 -9.67
C ASP A 56 -7.73 -5.45 -8.36
N ALA A 57 -6.51 -4.91 -8.39
CA ALA A 57 -5.67 -4.76 -7.21
C ALA A 57 -6.36 -3.89 -6.14
N ARG A 58 -7.00 -2.79 -6.56
CA ARG A 58 -7.80 -1.94 -5.68
C ARG A 58 -8.92 -2.74 -5.00
N SER A 59 -9.70 -3.48 -5.79
CA SER A 59 -10.86 -4.23 -5.28
C SER A 59 -10.45 -5.31 -4.29
N TYR A 60 -9.29 -5.91 -4.49
CA TYR A 60 -8.71 -6.88 -3.55
C TYR A 60 -8.21 -6.24 -2.25
N LEU A 61 -7.44 -5.14 -2.34
CA LEU A 61 -6.78 -4.53 -1.19
C LEU A 61 -7.73 -3.70 -0.32
N TYR A 62 -8.65 -2.95 -0.93
CA TYR A 62 -9.57 -2.03 -0.24
C TYR A 62 -10.88 -2.69 0.20
N LYS A 63 -10.92 -4.02 0.22
CA LYS A 63 -12.07 -4.80 0.70
C LYS A 63 -12.29 -4.56 2.19
N THR A 64 -13.47 -4.06 2.57
CA THR A 64 -13.78 -3.66 3.96
C THR A 64 -14.46 -4.75 4.79
N ASP A 65 -14.82 -5.87 4.18
CA ASP A 65 -15.53 -7.04 4.74
C ASP A 65 -14.63 -8.29 4.84
N SER A 66 -13.33 -8.12 5.12
CA SER A 66 -12.43 -9.24 5.40
C SER A 66 -12.37 -9.54 6.90
N ASP A 67 -12.17 -10.81 7.25
CA ASP A 67 -12.04 -11.30 8.63
C ASP A 67 -10.89 -10.64 9.41
N TYR A 68 -9.87 -10.14 8.71
CA TYR A 68 -8.64 -9.60 9.31
C TYR A 68 -8.30 -8.20 8.79
N ASN A 69 -9.24 -7.26 8.87
CA ASN A 69 -8.97 -5.86 8.56
C ASN A 69 -8.23 -5.14 9.70
N VAL A 70 -7.38 -4.20 9.32
CA VAL A 70 -6.59 -3.36 10.23
C VAL A 70 -6.70 -1.89 9.81
N LEU A 71 -6.37 -0.99 10.73
CA LEU A 71 -6.21 0.42 10.39
C LEU A 71 -4.82 0.60 9.77
N ASN A 72 -4.77 0.64 8.44
CA ASN A 72 -3.55 0.91 7.69
C ASN A 72 -3.27 2.42 7.70
N HIS A 73 -1.99 2.77 7.55
CA HIS A 73 -1.55 4.14 7.28
C HIS A 73 -1.97 4.59 5.88
N GLY A 74 -1.93 3.68 4.89
CA GLY A 74 -2.33 3.96 3.51
C GLY A 74 -1.29 4.72 2.67
N ASP A 75 -0.28 5.28 3.31
CA ASP A 75 0.90 5.92 2.69
C ASP A 75 2.16 5.57 3.50
N PHE A 76 2.42 4.27 3.62
CA PHE A 76 3.43 3.72 4.51
C PHE A 76 4.85 3.83 3.94
N HIS A 77 5.31 5.04 3.62
CA HIS A 77 6.63 5.28 3.04
C HIS A 77 7.64 5.86 4.04
N MET A 78 8.95 5.61 3.84
CA MET A 78 10.00 6.00 4.78
C MET A 78 10.00 7.48 5.19
N ARG A 79 9.58 8.40 4.31
CA ARG A 79 9.52 9.83 4.66
C ARG A 79 8.44 10.18 5.69
N ASN A 80 7.49 9.28 5.94
CA ASN A 80 6.45 9.43 6.97
C ASN A 80 6.92 8.92 8.33
N PHE A 81 8.19 8.48 8.45
CA PHE A 81 8.79 8.06 9.71
C PHE A 81 9.85 9.07 10.18
N MET A 82 9.67 9.56 11.40
CA MET A 82 10.70 10.28 12.12
C MET A 82 11.45 9.29 13.01
N CYS A 83 12.71 9.03 12.67
CA CYS A 83 13.57 8.10 13.40
C CYS A 83 14.56 8.87 14.27
N LYS A 84 14.57 8.57 15.57
CA LYS A 84 15.66 9.00 16.46
C LYS A 84 16.75 7.92 16.45
N ILE A 85 17.92 8.28 15.93
CA ILE A 85 19.08 7.37 15.82
C ILE A 85 20.11 7.75 16.90
N VAL A 86 20.56 6.76 17.67
CA VAL A 86 21.63 6.90 18.68
C VAL A 86 22.55 5.68 18.55
N ASP A 87 23.86 5.90 18.47
CA ASP A 87 24.88 4.84 18.30
C ASP A 87 24.58 3.91 17.10
N ASN A 88 24.25 4.48 15.95
CA ASN A 88 23.86 3.75 14.72
C ASN A 88 22.65 2.79 14.90
N SER A 89 21.84 2.99 15.95
CA SER A 89 20.64 2.20 16.20
C SER A 89 19.40 3.09 16.27
N ILE A 90 18.29 2.61 15.70
CA ILE A 90 17.00 3.29 15.82
C ILE A 90 16.50 3.11 17.26
N LYS A 91 16.40 4.21 18.01
CA LYS A 91 15.88 4.23 19.39
C LYS A 91 14.39 4.48 19.44
N HIS A 92 13.89 5.37 18.58
CA HIS A 92 12.48 5.72 18.53
C HIS A 92 12.04 5.94 17.08
N ILE A 93 10.78 5.59 16.82
CA ILE A 93 10.11 5.83 15.54
C ILE A 93 8.77 6.49 15.86
N ILE A 94 8.49 7.60 15.17
CA ILE A 94 7.18 8.25 15.18
C ILE A 94 6.67 8.31 13.74
N MET A 95 5.46 7.85 13.49
CA MET A 95 4.77 7.99 12.21
C MET A 95 4.02 9.32 12.15
N HIS A 96 3.98 9.94 10.97
CA HIS A 96 3.18 11.14 10.70
C HIS A 96 2.53 11.06 9.32
N ASP A 97 1.68 12.04 9.01
CA ASP A 97 0.91 12.13 7.76
C ASP A 97 -0.13 11.01 7.57
N PHE A 98 -1.12 11.00 8.46
CA PHE A 98 -2.20 10.01 8.51
C PHE A 98 -3.40 10.34 7.59
N GLN A 99 -3.22 11.18 6.57
CA GLN A 99 -4.31 11.66 5.71
C GLN A 99 -4.96 10.56 4.85
N THR A 100 -4.26 9.44 4.67
CA THR A 100 -4.68 8.30 3.84
C THR A 100 -5.11 7.07 4.63
N ASN A 101 -5.28 7.20 5.96
CA ASN A 101 -5.62 6.05 6.81
C ASN A 101 -6.89 5.33 6.33
N VAL A 102 -6.83 4.00 6.30
CA VAL A 102 -7.93 3.19 5.76
C VAL A 102 -8.06 1.86 6.49
N TRP A 103 -9.31 1.48 6.79
CA TRP A 103 -9.66 0.20 7.39
C TRP A 103 -9.88 -0.85 6.30
N CYS A 104 -8.86 -1.67 6.04
CA CYS A 104 -8.87 -2.69 4.99
C CYS A 104 -7.81 -3.78 5.27
N SER A 105 -7.50 -4.60 4.26
CA SER A 105 -6.51 -5.67 4.37
C SER A 105 -5.14 -5.13 4.84
N PRO A 106 -4.45 -5.81 5.78
CA PRO A 106 -3.08 -5.45 6.19
C PRO A 106 -2.07 -5.57 5.04
N ALA A 107 -2.44 -6.24 3.95
CA ALA A 107 -1.62 -6.33 2.75
C ALA A 107 -1.28 -4.95 2.16
N LEU A 108 -2.10 -3.91 2.41
CA LEU A 108 -1.89 -2.57 1.86
C LEU A 108 -0.52 -2.00 2.29
N ASP A 109 -0.26 -1.89 3.58
CA ASP A 109 1.02 -1.36 4.10
C ASP A 109 2.19 -2.37 3.95
N LEU A 110 1.89 -3.68 3.98
CA LEU A 110 2.89 -4.73 3.78
C LEU A 110 3.46 -4.75 2.37
N ILE A 111 2.63 -4.55 1.34
CA ILE A 111 3.09 -4.43 -0.05
C ILE A 111 4.03 -3.23 -0.17
N TYR A 112 3.68 -2.11 0.46
CA TYR A 112 4.56 -0.94 0.50
C TYR A 112 5.93 -1.29 1.08
N THR A 113 5.94 -1.99 2.21
CA THR A 113 7.17 -2.44 2.87
C THR A 113 8.02 -3.33 1.96
N PHE A 114 7.41 -4.32 1.30
CA PHE A 114 8.16 -5.30 0.49
C PHE A 114 8.66 -4.76 -0.84
N TYR A 115 7.93 -3.83 -1.47
CA TYR A 115 8.22 -3.42 -2.84
C TYR A 115 8.72 -1.98 -2.98
N LEU A 116 8.50 -1.13 -1.99
CA LEU A 116 8.89 0.29 -2.05
C LEU A 116 9.92 0.68 -0.97
N ILE A 117 10.01 -0.07 0.13
CA ILE A 117 11.00 0.17 1.18
C ILE A 117 12.17 -0.80 1.08
N ALA A 118 11.90 -2.10 1.01
CA ALA A 118 12.95 -3.10 0.91
C ALA A 118 13.61 -3.07 -0.47
N ASP A 119 14.95 -3.11 -0.49
CA ASP A 119 15.69 -3.37 -1.72
C ASP A 119 15.45 -4.81 -2.22
N SER A 120 15.84 -5.08 -3.47
CA SER A 120 15.59 -6.36 -4.13
C SER A 120 16.23 -7.55 -3.39
N GLU A 121 17.44 -7.39 -2.85
CA GLU A 121 18.16 -8.45 -2.16
C GLU A 121 17.50 -8.77 -0.82
N THR A 122 17.18 -7.73 -0.05
CA THR A 122 16.45 -7.82 1.20
C THR A 122 15.08 -8.47 0.99
N ASN A 123 14.34 -8.05 -0.03
CA ASN A 123 13.03 -8.64 -0.31
C ASN A 123 13.15 -10.13 -0.69
N GLN A 124 14.12 -10.50 -1.53
CA GLN A 124 14.32 -11.89 -1.93
C GLN A 124 14.69 -12.79 -0.75
N ASN A 125 15.58 -12.33 0.13
CA ASN A 125 16.17 -13.16 1.18
C ASN A 125 15.42 -13.08 2.52
N CYS A 126 14.77 -11.95 2.81
CA CYS A 126 14.20 -11.68 4.13
C CYS A 126 12.67 -11.60 4.16
N ARG A 127 11.96 -11.61 3.02
CA ARG A 127 10.49 -11.40 3.00
C ARG A 127 9.71 -12.35 3.90
N ALA A 128 10.02 -13.65 3.86
CA ALA A 128 9.35 -14.63 4.71
C ALA A 128 9.57 -14.32 6.20
N ARG A 129 10.79 -13.91 6.57
CA ARG A 129 11.13 -13.52 7.95
C ARG A 129 10.41 -12.24 8.36
N MET A 130 10.35 -11.23 7.49
CA MET A 130 9.62 -9.98 7.75
C MET A 130 8.12 -10.23 7.92
N LEU A 131 7.52 -11.06 7.08
CA LEU A 131 6.10 -11.43 7.20
C LEU A 131 5.83 -12.21 8.50
N SER A 132 6.69 -13.17 8.84
CA SER A 132 6.60 -13.92 10.09
C SER A 132 6.72 -13.02 11.31
N PHE A 133 7.65 -12.05 11.27
CA PHE A 133 7.80 -11.05 12.32
C PHE A 133 6.53 -10.19 12.47
N TYR A 134 6.00 -9.66 11.35
CA TYR A 134 4.75 -8.91 11.36
C TYR A 134 3.60 -9.73 11.96
N HIS A 135 3.40 -10.96 11.49
CA HIS A 135 2.33 -11.83 11.98
C HIS A 135 2.47 -12.14 13.47
N LYS A 136 3.70 -12.46 13.93
CA LYS A 136 3.97 -12.69 15.35
C LYS A 136 3.62 -11.46 16.19
N THR A 137 4.10 -10.28 15.79
CA THR A 137 3.80 -9.02 16.48
C THR A 137 2.30 -8.75 16.49
N PHE A 138 1.65 -8.86 15.33
CA PHE A 138 0.21 -8.67 15.16
C PHE A 138 -0.61 -9.52 16.15
N VAL A 139 -0.34 -10.83 16.21
CA VAL A 139 -1.02 -11.75 17.11
C VAL A 139 -0.71 -11.44 18.59
N THR A 140 0.52 -11.02 18.91
CA THR A 140 0.88 -10.68 20.29
C THR A 140 0.28 -9.36 20.78
N THR A 141 0.09 -8.39 19.90
CA THR A 141 -0.38 -7.03 20.24
C THR A 141 -1.91 -6.94 20.31
N LEU A 142 -2.64 -7.79 19.58
CA LEU A 142 -4.11 -7.80 19.55
C LEU A 142 -4.77 -8.71 20.59
N LYS A 143 -4.02 -9.21 21.57
CA LYS A 143 -4.60 -9.87 22.76
C LYS A 143 -5.30 -8.89 23.67
#